data_AF-A0A640Y4G6-F1
#
_entry.id   AF-A0A640Y4G6-F1
#
_cell.length_a   1.000
_cell.length_b   1.000
_cell.length_c   1.000
_cell.angle_alpha   90.00
_cell.angle_beta   90.00
_cell.angle_gamma   90.00
#
_symmetry.space_group_name_H-M   'P 1'
#
loop_
_entity.id
_entity.type
_entity.pdbx_description
1 polymer ?
#
loop_
_entity_poly.entity_id
_entity_poly.type
_entity_poly.pdbx_seq_one_letter_code
_entity_poly.pdbx_strand_id
1 'polypeptide(L)'
;MGEPGVARLPGGADHGEAAKHRRHPPADAENPQRRERRDPRGDQVGPGLAQHRRRPPARHPQDQGERGAGPDPHDPRLLPDRSPDEARGPLGGGFRRQGAAVYVRPRHRRPPPAVAAASGPQQSGPMSFPPPQADPYRDLDVIDERAPRTNQAVVFAVAAAGVAFGWPLAWALMALQLLVGLVLGRRFCVSCLLYFELIQPRLGEGRLEDSRPPRLANQMGCAFLAAAAASWWLGAEALGAVLGGIVAALALLAAVTGFCTGCELYKLNARLRGISPRHHDRVDPADFGGLPDGERTIIQFTHPICSDCREWDRRLEAEQVARVRIDVRERPALADRYGVAVVPTILAVDGEGTVIERLA
;
A
#
# COMPACT_ATOMS: atom_id res chain seq x y z
N MET A 1 -30.65 22.02 54.76
CA MET A 1 -31.13 20.79 55.40
C MET A 1 -30.28 19.66 54.86
N GLY A 2 -29.53 18.99 55.73
CA GLY A 2 -28.74 17.81 55.37
C GLY A 2 -29.21 16.62 56.18
N GLU A 3 -28.95 15.42 55.68
CA GLU A 3 -29.08 14.16 56.41
C GLU A 3 -27.80 13.34 56.21
N PRO A 4 -27.42 12.50 57.19
CA PRO A 4 -26.10 11.87 57.25
C PRO A 4 -26.12 10.43 56.71
N GLY A 5 -24.99 9.73 56.80
CA GLY A 5 -24.86 8.34 56.34
C GLY A 5 -24.41 7.34 57.41
N VAL A 6 -24.08 6.15 56.92
CA VAL A 6 -23.29 5.07 57.56
C VAL A 6 -24.00 4.16 58.58
N ALA A 7 -24.09 2.87 58.24
CA ALA A 7 -23.97 1.73 59.17
C ALA A 7 -23.43 0.49 58.42
N ARG A 8 -22.75 -0.44 59.12
CA ARG A 8 -21.97 -1.56 58.53
C ARG A 8 -21.95 -2.78 59.47
N LEU A 9 -21.83 -4.00 58.91
CA LEU A 9 -21.59 -5.32 59.59
C LEU A 9 -22.78 -5.89 60.38
N PRO A 10 -22.81 -7.19 60.79
CA PRO A 10 -21.93 -8.37 60.54
C PRO A 10 -22.57 -9.39 59.55
N GLY A 11 -22.14 -10.65 59.35
CA GLY A 11 -20.92 -11.39 59.73
C GLY A 11 -21.18 -12.83 60.27
N GLY A 12 -20.44 -13.85 59.76
CA GLY A 12 -20.57 -15.29 60.06
C GLY A 12 -20.91 -16.11 58.78
N ALA A 13 -20.12 -17.05 58.24
CA ALA A 13 -19.41 -18.22 58.79
C ALA A 13 -20.29 -19.46 58.95
N ASP A 14 -20.05 -20.50 58.14
CA ASP A 14 -20.28 -21.89 58.54
C ASP A 14 -19.31 -22.86 57.83
N HIS A 15 -18.96 -23.96 58.49
CA HIS A 15 -17.95 -24.95 58.10
C HIS A 15 -18.54 -26.37 58.09
N GLY A 16 -17.99 -27.27 57.26
CA GLY A 16 -18.32 -28.71 57.24
C GLY A 16 -18.02 -29.30 55.86
N GLU A 17 -16.80 -29.71 55.54
CA GLU A 17 -16.00 -30.82 56.10
C GLU A 17 -16.61 -32.22 55.88
N ALA A 18 -16.03 -32.96 54.94
CA ALA A 18 -16.05 -34.43 54.89
C ALA A 18 -14.85 -34.94 54.07
N ALA A 19 -13.66 -35.01 54.69
CA ALA A 19 -12.48 -35.58 54.05
C ALA A 19 -12.52 -37.12 54.05
N LYS A 20 -12.01 -37.75 52.99
CA LYS A 20 -11.61 -39.17 53.02
C LYS A 20 -10.24 -39.43 52.39
N HIS A 21 -9.20 -39.29 53.22
CA HIS A 21 -7.94 -40.05 53.17
C HIS A 21 -8.17 -41.53 52.78
N ARG A 22 -7.28 -42.31 52.16
CA ARG A 22 -5.82 -42.31 51.85
C ARG A 22 -5.64 -43.26 50.61
N ARG A 23 -4.47 -43.62 50.06
CA ARG A 23 -3.06 -43.66 50.51
C ARG A 23 -2.10 -43.67 49.28
N HIS A 24 -0.89 -43.14 49.42
CA HIS A 24 0.33 -43.39 48.60
C HIS A 24 1.26 -44.36 49.39
N PRO A 25 2.49 -44.76 48.99
CA PRO A 25 3.22 -44.81 47.69
C PRO A 25 3.80 -46.27 47.50
N PRO A 26 5.05 -46.60 47.06
CA PRO A 26 6.11 -45.89 46.30
C PRO A 26 6.87 -46.68 45.17
N ALA A 27 7.54 -45.89 44.31
CA ALA A 27 8.93 -46.00 43.81
C ALA A 27 9.49 -47.16 42.93
N ASP A 28 10.55 -46.77 42.21
CA ASP A 28 11.71 -47.49 41.64
C ASP A 28 11.59 -48.43 40.42
N ALA A 29 12.17 -47.97 39.29
CA ALA A 29 13.13 -48.73 38.47
C ALA A 29 13.80 -47.85 37.39
N GLU A 30 15.12 -47.68 37.45
CA GLU A 30 15.94 -47.23 36.31
C GLU A 30 16.16 -48.37 35.29
N ASN A 31 16.54 -47.99 34.06
CA ASN A 31 17.79 -48.38 33.36
C ASN A 31 17.58 -48.71 31.83
N PRO A 32 18.55 -48.41 30.93
CA PRO A 32 18.33 -48.43 29.47
C PRO A 32 19.02 -49.63 28.74
N GLN A 33 19.08 -49.52 27.40
CA GLN A 33 19.80 -50.36 26.42
C GLN A 33 19.19 -51.71 25.99
N ARG A 34 18.77 -51.77 24.72
CA ARG A 34 19.34 -52.66 23.66
C ARG A 34 18.73 -52.29 22.31
N ARG A 35 19.51 -51.77 21.36
CA ARG A 35 20.31 -52.49 20.34
C ARG A 35 19.51 -53.19 19.24
N GLU A 36 19.60 -52.59 18.05
CA GLU A 36 20.07 -53.23 16.81
C GLU A 36 19.64 -54.68 16.52
N ARG A 37 18.89 -54.86 15.43
CA ARG A 37 19.11 -55.97 14.49
C ARG A 37 19.15 -55.47 13.05
N ARG A 38 20.37 -55.36 12.51
CA ARG A 38 20.65 -55.77 11.12
C ARG A 38 20.50 -57.29 11.03
N ASP A 39 20.04 -57.81 9.88
CA ASP A 39 20.78 -58.83 9.10
C ASP A 39 20.22 -58.93 7.65
N PRO A 40 20.72 -59.76 6.70
CA PRO A 40 21.37 -59.14 5.53
C PRO A 40 21.13 -59.84 4.16
N ARG A 41 21.79 -59.32 3.10
CA ARG A 41 22.16 -59.99 1.82
C ARG A 41 21.04 -60.56 0.92
N GLY A 42 21.16 -60.49 -0.41
CA GLY A 42 22.25 -59.88 -1.18
C GLY A 42 22.06 -59.85 -2.69
N ASP A 43 22.95 -59.08 -3.31
CA ASP A 43 23.64 -59.26 -4.60
C ASP A 43 22.91 -59.83 -5.82
N GLN A 44 22.83 -59.03 -6.89
CA GLN A 44 23.50 -59.36 -8.17
C GLN A 44 24.09 -58.08 -8.82
N VAL A 45 25.04 -58.27 -9.75
CA VAL A 45 26.07 -57.30 -10.16
C VAL A 45 25.89 -56.75 -11.58
N GLY A 46 25.88 -55.40 -11.71
CA GLY A 46 26.56 -54.53 -12.71
C GLY A 46 26.43 -54.76 -14.23
N PRO A 47 27.01 -53.89 -15.11
CA PRO A 47 27.49 -52.49 -14.98
C PRO A 47 26.56 -51.49 -15.77
N GLY A 48 26.82 -50.19 -15.97
CA GLY A 48 27.83 -49.27 -15.42
C GLY A 48 28.61 -48.45 -16.49
N LEU A 49 28.11 -47.27 -16.94
CA LEU A 49 28.82 -46.39 -17.91
C LEU A 49 28.56 -44.87 -17.74
N ALA A 50 29.65 -44.10 -17.79
CA ALA A 50 29.83 -42.69 -18.18
C ALA A 50 28.99 -41.55 -17.57
N GLN A 51 29.70 -40.63 -16.92
CA GLN A 51 29.24 -39.30 -16.48
C GLN A 51 29.29 -38.27 -17.62
N HIS A 52 28.31 -37.37 -17.71
CA HIS A 52 28.42 -36.15 -18.54
C HIS A 52 28.18 -34.86 -17.72
N ARG A 53 29.25 -34.30 -17.15
CA ARG A 53 29.29 -32.88 -16.76
C ARG A 53 29.34 -32.02 -18.02
N ARG A 54 28.34 -31.17 -18.26
CA ARG A 54 28.43 -30.13 -19.31
C ARG A 54 29.19 -28.92 -18.80
N ARG A 55 30.32 -28.59 -19.45
CA ARG A 55 31.04 -27.31 -19.29
C ARG A 55 30.28 -26.19 -20.01
N PRO A 56 30.34 -24.93 -19.55
CA PRO A 56 29.98 -23.77 -20.36
C PRO A 56 31.03 -23.52 -21.46
N PRO A 57 30.65 -22.91 -22.60
CA PRO A 57 31.57 -22.63 -23.70
C PRO A 57 32.51 -21.44 -23.42
N ALA A 58 33.70 -21.50 -24.00
CA ALA A 58 34.74 -20.47 -23.88
C ALA A 58 34.44 -19.24 -24.77
N ARG A 59 34.97 -18.07 -24.37
CA ARG A 59 35.03 -16.86 -25.21
C ARG A 59 36.37 -16.82 -25.95
N HIS A 60 36.35 -16.44 -27.24
CA HIS A 60 37.58 -16.05 -27.95
C HIS A 60 38.00 -14.61 -27.58
N PRO A 61 39.30 -14.27 -27.61
CA PRO A 61 39.79 -12.94 -27.22
C PRO A 61 40.15 -12.08 -28.44
N GLN A 62 39.67 -10.84 -28.48
CA GLN A 62 40.32 -9.66 -29.09
C GLN A 62 39.42 -8.43 -28.93
N ASP A 63 39.68 -7.64 -27.88
CA ASP A 63 39.93 -6.20 -28.02
C ASP A 63 40.36 -5.64 -26.65
N GLN A 64 41.60 -5.16 -26.57
CA GLN A 64 42.11 -4.43 -25.41
C GLN A 64 42.12 -2.95 -25.75
N GLY A 65 41.22 -2.18 -25.13
CA GLY A 65 41.15 -0.72 -25.25
C GLY A 65 41.09 -0.10 -23.86
N GLU A 66 42.14 0.64 -23.52
CA GLU A 66 42.46 1.20 -22.20
C GLU A 66 41.28 1.95 -21.54
N ARG A 67 41.18 1.84 -20.20
CA ARG A 67 40.56 2.84 -19.33
C ARG A 67 41.15 2.72 -17.92
N GLY A 68 41.68 3.84 -17.42
CA GLY A 68 42.44 3.89 -16.16
C GLY A 68 41.60 3.68 -14.90
N ALA A 69 42.28 3.37 -13.80
CA ALA A 69 41.66 3.20 -12.49
C ALA A 69 41.07 4.52 -11.96
N GLY A 70 39.80 4.49 -11.56
CA GLY A 70 39.17 5.55 -10.78
C GLY A 70 39.50 5.44 -9.28
N PRO A 71 39.38 6.53 -8.50
CA PRO A 71 39.72 6.55 -7.07
C PRO A 71 38.74 5.74 -6.21
N ASP A 72 39.24 5.32 -5.05
CA ASP A 72 38.53 4.50 -4.05
C ASP A 72 37.31 5.25 -3.45
N PRO A 73 36.10 4.65 -3.40
CA PRO A 73 34.92 5.25 -2.79
C PRO A 73 35.00 5.55 -1.28
N HIS A 74 36.07 5.14 -0.60
CA HIS A 74 36.18 5.20 0.87
C HIS A 74 37.16 6.25 1.43
N ASP A 75 37.64 7.23 0.65
CA ASP A 75 38.47 8.33 1.19
C ASP A 75 37.64 9.26 2.12
N PRO A 76 37.94 9.35 3.44
CA PRO A 76 37.18 10.17 4.38
C PRO A 76 37.43 11.68 4.25
N ARG A 77 38.29 12.15 3.33
CA ARG A 77 38.75 13.55 3.25
C ARG A 77 37.93 14.46 2.33
N LEU A 78 36.81 13.98 1.76
CA LEU A 78 35.96 14.75 0.83
C LEU A 78 34.60 15.15 1.44
N LEU A 79 34.62 15.72 2.65
CA LEU A 79 33.46 16.34 3.29
C LEU A 79 33.71 17.87 3.42
N PRO A 80 32.96 18.72 2.71
CA PRO A 80 32.95 20.16 3.00
C PRO A 80 32.18 20.47 4.28
N ASP A 81 32.56 21.59 4.88
CA ASP A 81 32.26 22.01 6.25
C ASP A 81 30.76 22.32 6.49
N ARG A 82 30.31 22.25 7.76
CA ARG A 82 28.96 22.62 8.20
C ARG A 82 29.03 23.78 9.20
N SER A 83 28.80 24.99 8.71
CA SER A 83 28.46 26.13 9.56
C SER A 83 27.00 26.03 10.03
N PRO A 84 26.71 26.19 11.33
CA PRO A 84 25.36 26.42 11.83
C PRO A 84 25.07 27.93 11.85
N ASP A 85 23.86 28.35 11.45
CA ASP A 85 23.28 29.59 11.99
C ASP A 85 21.75 29.64 11.85
N GLU A 86 21.18 30.48 12.73
CA GLU A 86 19.79 30.85 13.03
C GLU A 86 18.87 31.23 11.84
N ALA A 87 17.55 31.46 11.98
CA ALA A 87 16.48 31.00 12.90
C ALA A 87 15.13 31.66 12.46
N ARG A 88 14.03 31.32 13.15
CA ARG A 88 12.69 31.99 13.18
C ARG A 88 11.75 31.79 11.98
N GLY A 89 10.54 31.31 12.29
CA GLY A 89 9.35 31.45 11.43
C GLY A 89 8.64 32.81 11.62
N PRO A 90 7.41 32.99 11.10
CA PRO A 90 6.27 32.43 11.85
C PRO A 90 5.07 31.89 11.03
N LEU A 91 4.34 30.96 11.69
CA LEU A 91 2.87 30.76 11.68
C LEU A 91 2.05 30.94 10.37
N GLY A 92 1.46 29.85 9.88
CA GLY A 92 0.33 29.92 8.93
C GLY A 92 -0.36 28.57 8.64
N GLY A 93 -1.61 28.41 9.07
CA GLY A 93 -2.59 27.50 8.47
C GLY A 93 -2.34 25.98 8.53
N GLY A 94 -2.74 25.32 9.62
CA GLY A 94 -2.80 23.87 9.67
C GLY A 94 -3.92 23.29 8.80
N PHE A 95 -3.60 22.77 7.62
CA PHE A 95 -4.52 21.95 6.81
C PHE A 95 -4.08 20.48 6.78
N ARG A 96 -5.03 19.58 7.09
CA ARG A 96 -4.77 18.14 7.27
C ARG A 96 -4.57 17.46 5.90
N ARG A 97 -3.32 17.40 5.39
CA ARG A 97 -2.96 16.71 4.12
C ARG A 97 -3.38 15.23 4.14
N GLN A 98 -4.55 14.93 3.57
CA GLN A 98 -5.02 13.57 3.23
C GLN A 98 -5.28 13.51 1.71
N GLY A 99 -4.25 13.10 0.94
CA GLY A 99 -4.36 13.04 -0.53
C GLY A 99 -3.10 12.66 -1.31
N ALA A 100 -1.91 12.62 -0.70
CA ALA A 100 -0.67 12.34 -1.44
C ALA A 100 -0.65 10.93 -2.10
N ALA A 101 -0.81 10.89 -3.42
CA ALA A 101 -0.67 9.68 -4.23
C ALA A 101 0.80 9.41 -4.56
N VAL A 102 1.36 8.32 -4.03
CA VAL A 102 2.77 7.96 -4.23
C VAL A 102 2.97 7.43 -5.66
N TYR A 103 3.55 8.24 -6.54
CA TYR A 103 3.91 7.79 -7.88
C TYR A 103 5.18 6.95 -7.81
N VAL A 104 5.04 5.63 -7.92
CA VAL A 104 6.15 4.71 -8.20
C VAL A 104 6.10 4.38 -9.69
N ARG A 105 7.23 4.64 -10.37
CA ARG A 105 7.45 4.48 -11.82
C ARG A 105 6.93 3.13 -12.37
N PRO A 106 5.95 3.13 -13.28
CA PRO A 106 5.48 1.90 -13.93
C PRO A 106 6.58 1.25 -14.77
N ARG A 107 6.63 -0.10 -14.80
CA ARG A 107 7.48 -0.82 -15.77
C ARG A 107 6.89 -0.65 -17.17
N HIS A 108 7.74 -0.22 -18.11
CA HIS A 108 7.38 0.17 -19.47
C HIS A 108 6.31 -0.69 -20.15
N ARG A 109 5.18 -0.06 -20.50
CA ARG A 109 4.34 -0.43 -21.63
C ARG A 109 4.09 0.83 -22.47
N ARG A 110 4.14 0.69 -23.80
CA ARG A 110 3.84 1.79 -24.73
C ARG A 110 2.36 2.18 -24.61
N PRO A 111 2.01 3.47 -24.57
CA PRO A 111 0.61 3.88 -24.73
C PRO A 111 0.13 3.58 -26.16
N PRO A 112 -1.19 3.35 -26.36
CA PRO A 112 -1.78 3.36 -27.70
C PRO A 112 -1.74 4.78 -28.30
N PRO A 113 -1.79 4.92 -29.64
CA PRO A 113 -1.78 6.22 -30.30
C PRO A 113 -3.03 7.04 -29.96
N ALA A 114 -2.86 8.36 -29.88
CA ALA A 114 -3.96 9.30 -29.63
C ALA A 114 -4.92 9.35 -30.82
N VAL A 115 -6.22 9.11 -30.57
CA VAL A 115 -7.28 9.35 -31.54
C VAL A 115 -7.81 10.76 -31.33
N ALA A 116 -7.73 11.61 -32.34
CA ALA A 116 -8.27 12.97 -32.30
C ALA A 116 -9.81 12.92 -32.20
N ALA A 117 -10.37 13.52 -31.15
CA ALA A 117 -11.81 13.65 -30.98
C ALA A 117 -12.34 14.83 -31.80
N ALA A 118 -13.21 14.55 -32.78
CA ALA A 118 -13.92 15.58 -33.54
C ALA A 118 -15.16 16.07 -32.77
N SER A 119 -15.28 17.38 -32.59
CA SER A 119 -16.35 18.02 -31.83
C SER A 119 -17.68 18.09 -32.60
N GLY A 120 -18.52 17.05 -32.47
CA GLY A 120 -19.91 17.08 -32.93
C GLY A 120 -20.84 17.84 -31.96
N PRO A 121 -21.99 18.37 -32.43
CA PRO A 121 -22.94 19.08 -31.57
C PRO A 121 -23.58 18.13 -30.55
N GLN A 122 -23.57 18.54 -29.27
CA GLN A 122 -24.08 17.73 -28.16
C GLN A 122 -25.61 17.68 -28.17
N GLN A 123 -26.17 16.47 -28.28
CA GLN A 123 -27.59 16.22 -28.02
C GLN A 123 -27.77 15.80 -26.56
N SER A 124 -28.73 16.43 -25.87
CA SER A 124 -29.02 16.23 -24.45
C SER A 124 -29.78 14.92 -24.20
N GLY A 125 -29.05 13.81 -24.16
CA GLY A 125 -29.54 12.54 -23.60
C GLY A 125 -29.71 12.59 -22.06
N PRO A 126 -30.29 11.54 -21.44
CA PRO A 126 -30.38 11.42 -19.98
C PRO A 126 -28.99 11.48 -19.35
N MET A 127 -28.85 12.02 -18.14
CA MET A 127 -27.58 12.33 -17.46
C MET A 127 -26.53 11.21 -17.63
N SER A 128 -25.70 11.36 -18.65
CA SER A 128 -24.58 10.49 -18.91
C SER A 128 -23.41 11.08 -18.16
N PHE A 129 -22.97 10.41 -17.09
CA PHE A 129 -21.72 10.76 -16.43
C PHE A 129 -20.60 10.75 -17.47
N PRO A 130 -19.65 11.71 -17.42
CA PRO A 130 -18.49 11.68 -18.31
C PRO A 130 -17.78 10.32 -18.18
N PRO A 131 -17.19 9.79 -19.27
CA PRO A 131 -16.51 8.50 -19.23
C PRO A 131 -15.41 8.50 -18.15
N PRO A 132 -15.18 7.37 -17.47
CA PRO A 132 -14.18 7.28 -16.40
C PRO A 132 -12.78 7.63 -16.92
N GLN A 133 -12.01 8.34 -16.09
CA GLN A 133 -10.66 8.83 -16.37
C GLN A 133 -9.65 7.69 -16.42
N ALA A 134 -9.86 6.64 -15.63
CA ALA A 134 -9.05 5.43 -15.61
C ALA A 134 -9.90 4.22 -16.02
N ASP A 135 -9.42 3.43 -17.00
CA ASP A 135 -10.03 2.13 -17.32
C ASP A 135 -9.79 1.18 -16.13
N PRO A 136 -10.85 0.67 -15.45
CA PRO A 136 -10.70 -0.13 -14.25
C PRO A 136 -9.82 -1.38 -14.41
N TYR A 137 -9.62 -1.87 -15.64
CA TYR A 137 -8.93 -3.12 -15.92
C TYR A 137 -7.61 -2.95 -16.67
N ARG A 138 -7.30 -1.74 -17.17
CA ARG A 138 -6.03 -1.41 -17.81
C ARG A 138 -5.15 -0.54 -16.92
N ASP A 139 -5.73 0.47 -16.27
CA ASP A 139 -5.01 1.46 -15.44
C ASP A 139 -4.88 0.95 -14.01
N LEU A 140 -4.19 -0.19 -13.87
CA LEU A 140 -4.18 -0.97 -12.64
C LEU A 140 -3.45 -0.31 -11.47
N ASP A 141 -2.56 0.65 -11.72
CA ASP A 141 -1.82 1.41 -10.70
C ASP A 141 -2.72 2.34 -9.88
N VAL A 142 -3.84 2.83 -10.44
CA VAL A 142 -4.80 3.70 -9.74
C VAL A 142 -6.13 3.01 -9.50
N ILE A 143 -6.88 3.50 -8.52
CA ILE A 143 -8.21 3.00 -8.19
C ILE A 143 -9.11 4.14 -7.69
N ASP A 144 -10.39 4.10 -8.03
CA ASP A 144 -11.41 4.98 -7.46
C ASP A 144 -11.52 4.73 -5.94
N GLU A 145 -11.37 5.78 -5.11
CA GLU A 145 -11.37 5.68 -3.64
C GLU A 145 -12.63 5.05 -3.04
N ARG A 146 -13.73 5.02 -3.80
CA ARG A 146 -14.99 4.38 -3.39
C ARG A 146 -14.92 2.85 -3.54
N ALA A 147 -14.17 2.33 -4.51
CA ALA A 147 -14.03 0.89 -4.76
C ALA A 147 -13.43 0.11 -3.57
N PRO A 148 -12.32 0.53 -2.92
CA PRO A 148 -11.83 -0.15 -1.74
C PRO A 148 -12.80 0.01 -0.56
N ARG A 149 -13.52 1.14 -0.41
CA ARG A 149 -14.55 1.29 0.64
C ARG A 149 -15.70 0.30 0.45
N THR A 150 -16.19 0.10 -0.78
CA THR A 150 -17.16 -0.96 -1.11
C THR A 150 -16.62 -2.35 -0.76
N ASN A 151 -15.36 -2.65 -1.10
CA ASN A 151 -14.75 -3.92 -0.70
C ASN A 151 -14.66 -4.08 0.82
N GLN A 152 -14.32 -3.03 1.58
CA GLN A 152 -14.31 -3.08 3.04
C GLN A 152 -15.71 -3.27 3.64
N ALA A 153 -16.77 -2.70 3.04
CA ALA A 153 -18.15 -2.96 3.46
C ALA A 153 -18.54 -4.45 3.29
N VAL A 154 -18.13 -5.08 2.17
CA VAL A 154 -18.34 -6.53 1.95
C VAL A 154 -17.52 -7.37 2.92
N VAL A 155 -16.23 -7.04 3.12
CA VAL A 155 -15.36 -7.73 4.09
C VAL A 155 -15.93 -7.62 5.51
N PHE A 156 -16.41 -6.45 5.92
CA PHE A 156 -17.09 -6.25 7.21
C PHE A 156 -18.30 -7.17 7.33
N ALA A 157 -19.22 -7.16 6.37
CA ALA A 157 -20.44 -7.96 6.43
C ALA A 157 -20.16 -9.45 6.57
N VAL A 158 -19.20 -9.99 5.80
CA VAL A 158 -18.84 -11.42 5.86
C VAL A 158 -18.05 -11.75 7.13
N ALA A 159 -17.13 -10.88 7.57
CA ALA A 159 -16.37 -11.08 8.81
C ALA A 159 -17.28 -11.05 10.05
N ALA A 160 -18.19 -10.08 10.12
CA ALA A 160 -19.17 -9.94 11.19
C ALA A 160 -20.17 -11.09 11.21
N ALA A 161 -20.65 -11.56 10.05
CA ALA A 161 -21.48 -12.77 9.97
C ALA A 161 -20.74 -14.01 10.49
N GLY A 162 -19.46 -14.19 10.12
CA GLY A 162 -18.64 -15.28 10.65
C GLY A 162 -18.49 -15.24 12.19
N VAL A 163 -18.36 -14.05 12.78
CA VAL A 163 -18.36 -13.87 14.26
C VAL A 163 -19.74 -14.17 14.86
N ALA A 164 -20.80 -13.59 14.31
CA ALA A 164 -22.15 -13.67 14.87
C ALA A 164 -22.76 -15.07 14.81
N PHE A 165 -22.43 -15.85 13.78
CA PHE A 165 -22.96 -17.21 13.57
C PHE A 165 -21.94 -18.32 13.86
N GLY A 166 -20.72 -17.98 14.29
CA GLY A 166 -19.64 -18.96 14.48
C GLY A 166 -19.30 -19.72 13.20
N TRP A 167 -19.23 -19.03 12.06
CA TRP A 167 -19.17 -19.62 10.73
C TRP A 167 -17.78 -19.44 10.07
N PRO A 168 -16.79 -20.29 10.39
CA PRO A 168 -15.40 -20.13 9.90
C PRO A 168 -15.27 -20.26 8.39
N LEU A 169 -16.20 -20.97 7.73
CA LEU A 169 -16.25 -21.06 6.27
C LEU A 169 -16.49 -19.69 5.62
N ALA A 170 -17.24 -18.77 6.27
CA ALA A 170 -17.42 -17.41 5.76
C ALA A 170 -16.09 -16.65 5.69
N TRP A 171 -15.25 -16.76 6.74
CA TRP A 171 -13.91 -16.17 6.75
C TRP A 171 -12.99 -16.84 5.74
N ALA A 172 -13.03 -18.17 5.60
CA ALA A 172 -12.22 -18.90 4.63
C ALA A 172 -12.56 -18.52 3.17
N LEU A 173 -13.84 -18.41 2.84
CA LEU A 173 -14.31 -17.98 1.51
C LEU A 173 -13.95 -16.52 1.24
N MET A 174 -14.07 -15.61 2.23
CA MET A 174 -13.66 -14.22 2.07
C MET A 174 -12.13 -14.09 1.92
N ALA A 175 -11.34 -14.85 2.68
CA ALA A 175 -9.89 -14.91 2.53
C ALA A 175 -9.49 -15.40 1.13
N LEU A 176 -10.12 -16.49 0.65
CA LEU A 176 -9.92 -16.99 -0.72
C LEU A 176 -10.30 -15.94 -1.77
N GLN A 177 -11.41 -15.23 -1.59
CA GLN A 177 -11.87 -14.17 -2.50
C GLN A 177 -10.91 -12.97 -2.53
N LEU A 178 -10.30 -12.60 -1.41
CA LEU A 178 -9.23 -11.60 -1.36
C LEU A 178 -7.96 -12.11 -2.06
N LEU A 179 -7.54 -13.35 -1.79
CA LEU A 179 -6.37 -13.98 -2.43
C LEU A 179 -6.52 -14.03 -3.96
N VAL A 180 -7.68 -14.46 -4.46
CA VAL A 180 -8.03 -14.49 -5.88
C VAL A 180 -7.93 -13.08 -6.50
N GLY A 181 -8.49 -12.06 -5.86
CA GLY A 181 -8.39 -10.67 -6.33
C GLY A 181 -6.96 -10.10 -6.30
N LEU A 182 -6.14 -10.54 -5.33
CA LEU A 182 -4.74 -10.14 -5.22
C LEU A 182 -3.87 -10.75 -6.32
N VAL A 183 -4.04 -12.05 -6.58
CA VAL A 183 -3.22 -12.86 -7.50
C VAL A 183 -3.68 -12.74 -8.96
N LEU A 184 -4.97 -12.93 -9.24
CA LEU A 184 -5.54 -12.89 -10.59
C LEU A 184 -6.00 -11.48 -11.02
N GLY A 185 -6.03 -10.54 -10.07
CA GLY A 185 -6.35 -9.13 -10.31
C GLY A 185 -7.85 -8.79 -10.18
N ARG A 186 -8.17 -7.50 -10.32
CA ARG A 186 -9.48 -6.97 -9.91
C ARG A 186 -10.68 -7.50 -10.70
N ARG A 187 -10.47 -8.11 -11.88
CA ARG A 187 -11.51 -8.80 -12.67
C ARG A 187 -12.09 -10.03 -11.96
N PHE A 188 -11.35 -10.65 -11.04
CA PHE A 188 -11.79 -11.82 -10.27
C PHE A 188 -12.16 -11.47 -8.82
N CYS A 189 -12.13 -10.18 -8.48
CA CYS A 189 -12.56 -9.66 -7.19
C CYS A 189 -14.07 -9.33 -7.26
N VAL A 190 -14.92 -10.17 -6.66
CA VAL A 190 -16.39 -10.02 -6.73
C VAL A 190 -16.85 -8.65 -6.19
N SER A 191 -16.29 -8.19 -5.06
CA SER A 191 -16.56 -6.85 -4.52
C SER A 191 -16.12 -5.72 -5.46
N CYS A 192 -15.08 -5.95 -6.26
CA CYS A 192 -14.59 -4.99 -7.24
C CYS A 192 -15.50 -4.94 -8.46
N LEU A 193 -15.98 -6.09 -8.96
CA LEU A 193 -17.00 -6.15 -10.02
C LEU A 193 -18.29 -5.46 -9.58
N LEU A 194 -18.74 -5.70 -8.34
CA LEU A 194 -19.87 -4.98 -7.73
C LEU A 194 -19.66 -3.47 -7.79
N TYR A 195 -18.44 -2.96 -7.51
CA TYR A 195 -18.18 -1.55 -7.66
C TYR A 195 -18.15 -1.09 -9.13
N PHE A 196 -17.26 -1.64 -9.97
CA PHE A 196 -16.98 -1.13 -11.31
C PHE A 196 -18.10 -1.38 -12.33
N GLU A 197 -18.82 -2.49 -12.23
CA GLU A 197 -19.89 -2.84 -13.19
C GLU A 197 -21.28 -2.38 -12.74
N LEU A 198 -21.50 -2.21 -11.42
CA LEU A 198 -22.83 -1.87 -10.88
C LEU A 198 -22.90 -0.48 -10.24
N ILE A 199 -21.94 -0.10 -9.40
CA ILE A 199 -22.02 1.14 -8.61
C ILE A 199 -21.45 2.34 -9.40
N GLN A 200 -20.23 2.23 -9.92
CA GLN A 200 -19.54 3.31 -10.61
C GLN A 200 -20.32 3.86 -11.83
N PRO A 201 -20.95 3.03 -12.70
CA PRO A 201 -21.72 3.54 -13.84
C PRO A 201 -22.97 4.35 -13.44
N ARG A 202 -23.43 4.22 -12.17
CA ARG A 202 -24.61 4.92 -11.64
C ARG A 202 -24.27 6.14 -10.78
N LEU A 203 -23.07 6.20 -10.20
CA LEU A 203 -22.64 7.27 -9.28
C LEU A 203 -21.49 8.14 -9.82
N GLY A 204 -21.01 7.83 -11.02
CA GLY A 204 -19.80 8.40 -11.59
C GLY A 204 -18.52 7.91 -10.88
N GLU A 205 -17.39 8.17 -11.52
CA GLU A 205 -16.07 7.93 -10.94
C GLU A 205 -15.79 8.91 -9.78
N GLY A 206 -15.28 8.37 -8.67
CA GLY A 206 -14.78 9.14 -7.54
C GLY A 206 -13.38 9.71 -7.78
N ARG A 207 -12.72 10.13 -6.70
CA ARG A 207 -11.31 10.54 -6.74
C ARG A 207 -10.43 9.30 -6.92
N LEU A 208 -9.43 9.37 -7.80
CA LEU A 208 -8.46 8.30 -8.03
C LEU A 208 -7.31 8.38 -7.03
N GLU A 209 -6.98 7.24 -6.40
CA GLU A 209 -5.85 7.05 -5.48
C GLU A 209 -4.90 5.93 -5.94
N ASP A 210 -3.72 5.80 -5.33
CA ASP A 210 -2.79 4.68 -5.57
C ASP A 210 -3.43 3.35 -5.11
N SER A 211 -3.46 2.35 -6.00
CA SER A 211 -4.00 1.01 -5.75
C SER A 211 -3.16 0.15 -4.77
N ARG A 212 -1.89 0.50 -4.55
CA ARG A 212 -0.94 -0.28 -3.72
C ARG A 212 -1.29 -0.30 -2.23
N PRO A 213 -1.61 0.83 -1.56
CA PRO A 213 -2.08 0.80 -0.17
C PRO A 213 -3.32 -0.09 0.05
N PRO A 214 -4.40 0.01 -0.75
CA PRO A 214 -5.53 -0.93 -0.68
C PRO A 214 -5.17 -2.40 -0.94
N ARG A 215 -4.21 -2.68 -1.84
CA ARG A 215 -3.69 -4.05 -2.03
C ARG A 215 -3.01 -4.59 -0.78
N LEU A 216 -2.22 -3.80 -0.07
CA LEU A 216 -1.60 -4.21 1.20
C LEU A 216 -2.67 -4.50 2.26
N ALA A 217 -3.71 -3.66 2.36
CA ALA A 217 -4.82 -3.88 3.27
C ALA A 217 -5.54 -5.21 2.99
N ASN A 218 -5.77 -5.55 1.70
CA ASN A 218 -6.36 -6.82 1.31
C ASN A 218 -5.45 -8.03 1.62
N GLN A 219 -4.12 -7.88 1.56
CA GLN A 219 -3.17 -8.93 1.99
C GLN A 219 -3.29 -9.21 3.50
N MET A 220 -3.37 -8.16 4.31
CA MET A 220 -3.58 -8.30 5.77
C MET A 220 -4.93 -8.93 6.09
N GLY A 221 -6.01 -8.46 5.45
CA GLY A 221 -7.35 -9.04 5.62
C GLY A 221 -7.40 -10.51 5.25
N CYS A 222 -6.77 -10.90 4.14
CA CYS A 222 -6.63 -12.30 3.73
C CYS A 222 -5.90 -13.14 4.80
N ALA A 223 -4.77 -12.64 5.32
CA ALA A 223 -3.98 -13.36 6.34
C ALA A 223 -4.76 -13.53 7.66
N PHE A 224 -5.42 -12.47 8.13
CA PHE A 224 -6.18 -12.51 9.39
C PHE A 224 -7.43 -13.38 9.29
N LEU A 225 -8.18 -13.32 8.18
CA LEU A 225 -9.36 -14.17 7.97
C LEU A 225 -9.00 -15.65 7.77
N ALA A 226 -7.89 -15.94 7.08
CA ALA A 226 -7.38 -17.31 6.97
C ALA A 226 -6.92 -17.85 8.34
N ALA A 227 -6.22 -17.03 9.14
CA ALA A 227 -5.83 -17.39 10.50
C ALA A 227 -7.04 -17.56 11.44
N ALA A 228 -8.09 -16.76 11.27
CA ALA A 228 -9.34 -16.89 12.02
C ALA A 228 -10.04 -18.22 11.74
N ALA A 229 -10.21 -18.57 10.46
CA ALA A 229 -10.81 -19.85 10.04
C ALA A 229 -9.98 -21.05 10.49
N ALA A 230 -8.65 -21.00 10.32
CA ALA A 230 -7.75 -22.05 10.76
C ALA A 230 -7.78 -22.24 12.29
N SER A 231 -7.74 -21.14 13.06
CA SER A 231 -7.83 -21.21 14.54
C SER A 231 -9.13 -21.87 14.99
N TRP A 232 -10.25 -21.53 14.35
CA TRP A 232 -11.55 -22.13 14.66
C TRP A 232 -11.58 -23.63 14.36
N TRP A 233 -11.13 -24.07 13.17
CA TRP A 233 -11.09 -25.50 12.82
C TRP A 233 -10.08 -26.31 13.66
N LEU A 234 -9.07 -25.66 14.25
CA LEU A 234 -8.14 -26.25 15.21
C LEU A 234 -8.66 -26.24 16.65
N GLY A 235 -9.92 -25.85 16.89
CA GLY A 235 -10.56 -25.82 18.22
C GLY A 235 -10.25 -24.58 19.06
N ALA A 236 -9.47 -23.63 18.54
CA ALA A 236 -9.20 -22.34 19.18
C ALA A 236 -10.24 -21.28 18.76
N GLU A 237 -11.53 -21.60 18.96
CA GLU A 237 -12.68 -20.80 18.50
C GLU A 237 -12.62 -19.34 19.00
N ALA A 238 -12.26 -19.13 20.26
CA ALA A 238 -12.11 -17.79 20.84
C ALA A 238 -11.05 -16.94 20.12
N LEU A 239 -9.93 -17.54 19.71
CA LEU A 239 -8.91 -16.87 18.90
C LEU A 239 -9.43 -16.56 17.50
N GLY A 240 -10.19 -17.49 16.90
CA GLY A 240 -10.88 -17.28 15.63
C GLY A 240 -11.84 -16.09 15.67
N ALA A 241 -12.71 -16.05 16.70
CA ALA A 241 -13.66 -14.96 16.94
C ALA A 241 -12.97 -13.61 17.13
N VAL A 242 -11.87 -13.55 17.90
CA VAL A 242 -11.10 -12.31 18.11
C VAL A 242 -10.47 -11.84 16.80
N LEU A 243 -9.83 -12.73 16.03
CA LEU A 243 -9.23 -12.37 14.74
C LEU A 243 -10.28 -11.89 13.72
N GLY A 244 -11.40 -12.61 13.60
CA GLY A 244 -12.54 -12.21 12.75
C GLY A 244 -13.17 -10.88 13.19
N GLY A 245 -13.29 -10.65 14.50
CA GLY A 245 -13.81 -9.41 15.09
C GLY A 245 -12.91 -8.22 14.84
N ILE A 246 -11.58 -8.38 14.93
CA ILE A 246 -10.60 -7.34 14.57
C ILE A 246 -10.75 -6.96 13.09
N VAL A 247 -10.87 -7.94 12.18
CA VAL A 247 -11.09 -7.67 10.76
C VAL A 247 -12.41 -6.95 10.53
N ALA A 248 -13.50 -7.38 11.17
CA ALA A 248 -14.80 -6.73 11.05
C ALA A 248 -14.74 -5.25 11.52
N ALA A 249 -14.14 -4.99 12.69
CA ALA A 249 -14.02 -3.63 13.22
C ALA A 249 -13.18 -2.70 12.32
N LEU A 250 -12.05 -3.18 11.81
CA LEU A 250 -11.18 -2.40 10.92
C LEU A 250 -11.81 -2.19 9.54
N ALA A 251 -12.52 -3.19 9.01
CA ALA A 251 -13.24 -3.08 7.74
C ALA A 251 -14.42 -2.10 7.84
N LEU A 252 -15.17 -2.12 8.94
CA LEU A 252 -16.23 -1.13 9.21
C LEU A 252 -15.66 0.29 9.31
N LEU A 253 -14.57 0.46 10.07
CA LEU A 253 -13.89 1.76 10.20
C LEU A 253 -13.46 2.30 8.82
N ALA A 254 -12.86 1.46 7.98
CA ALA A 254 -12.43 1.84 6.64
C ALA A 254 -13.60 2.12 5.69
N ALA A 255 -14.69 1.35 5.77
CA ALA A 255 -15.89 1.56 4.96
C ALA A 255 -16.60 2.89 5.30
N VAL A 256 -16.72 3.24 6.59
CA VAL A 256 -17.45 4.43 7.06
C VAL A 256 -16.61 5.70 6.99
N THR A 257 -15.32 5.64 7.35
CA THR A 257 -14.47 6.85 7.51
C THR A 257 -13.43 7.03 6.40
N GLY A 258 -13.19 6.00 5.58
CA GLY A 258 -12.04 5.96 4.68
C GLY A 258 -10.68 5.70 5.38
N PHE A 259 -10.62 5.67 6.72
CA PHE A 259 -9.40 5.34 7.44
C PHE A 259 -9.14 3.83 7.41
N CYS A 260 -8.13 3.42 6.64
CA CYS A 260 -7.68 2.03 6.58
C CYS A 260 -6.26 1.90 7.15
N THR A 261 -6.12 1.16 8.25
CA THR A 261 -4.83 0.93 8.94
C THR A 261 -3.75 0.35 8.00
N GLY A 262 -4.13 -0.53 7.06
CA GLY A 262 -3.20 -1.07 6.07
C GLY A 262 -2.68 -0.02 5.08
N CYS A 263 -3.53 0.94 4.69
CA CYS A 263 -3.14 2.05 3.82
C CYS A 263 -2.19 3.02 4.53
N GLU A 264 -2.41 3.32 5.80
CA GLU A 264 -1.51 4.16 6.58
C GLU A 264 -0.19 3.45 6.90
N LEU A 265 -0.19 2.13 7.17
CA LEU A 265 1.05 1.38 7.33
C LEU A 265 1.87 1.35 6.02
N TYR A 266 1.21 1.25 4.86
CA TYR A 266 1.90 1.38 3.56
C TYR A 266 2.58 2.75 3.42
N LYS A 267 1.86 3.85 3.70
CA LYS A 267 2.40 5.22 3.63
C LYS A 267 3.56 5.42 4.61
N LEU A 268 3.44 4.91 5.84
CA LEU A 268 4.50 4.99 6.85
C LEU A 268 5.75 4.22 6.40
N ASN A 269 5.60 2.98 5.93
CA ASN A 269 6.69 2.17 5.40
C ASN A 269 7.32 2.77 4.13
N ALA A 270 6.54 3.43 3.26
CA ALA A 270 7.08 4.17 2.11
C ALA A 270 7.96 5.34 2.55
N ARG A 271 7.50 6.15 3.52
CA ARG A 271 8.30 7.24 4.11
C ARG A 271 9.59 6.74 4.77
N LEU A 272 9.51 5.66 5.56
CA LEU A 272 10.67 5.03 6.21
C LEU A 272 11.70 4.47 5.22
N ARG A 273 11.27 4.10 4.00
CA ARG A 273 12.16 3.66 2.91
C ARG A 273 12.78 4.82 2.12
N GLY A 274 12.65 6.06 2.58
CA GLY A 274 13.17 7.22 1.88
C GLY A 274 12.38 7.62 0.63
N ILE A 275 11.17 7.08 0.44
CA ILE A 275 10.21 7.57 -0.57
C ILE A 275 9.53 8.82 -0.01
N SER A 276 10.33 9.86 0.19
CA SER A 276 9.90 11.23 0.44
C SER A 276 10.15 12.05 -0.82
N PRO A 277 9.30 13.02 -1.17
CA PRO A 277 9.68 14.06 -2.10
C PRO A 277 11.02 14.67 -1.65
N ARG A 278 11.98 14.75 -2.56
CA ARG A 278 13.14 15.63 -2.34
C ARG A 278 12.68 17.02 -2.70
N HIS A 279 12.74 17.93 -1.74
CA HIS A 279 12.47 19.33 -2.00
C HIS A 279 13.69 19.89 -2.72
N HIS A 280 13.51 20.22 -4.00
CA HIS A 280 14.42 21.09 -4.72
C HIS A 280 13.94 22.52 -4.48
N ASP A 281 14.84 23.36 -3.99
CA ASP A 281 14.60 24.78 -3.68
C ASP A 281 14.91 25.69 -4.89
N ARG A 282 15.48 25.12 -5.95
CA ARG A 282 15.72 25.77 -7.23
C ARG A 282 15.50 24.81 -8.40
N VAL A 283 14.99 25.35 -9.50
CA VAL A 283 14.86 24.70 -10.80
C VAL A 283 15.73 25.42 -11.84
N ASP A 284 16.06 24.73 -12.94
CA ASP A 284 16.82 25.31 -14.06
C ASP A 284 15.85 25.96 -15.06
N PRO A 285 15.87 27.29 -15.27
CA PRO A 285 14.94 27.96 -16.19
C PRO A 285 14.98 27.40 -17.62
N ALA A 286 16.13 26.87 -18.06
CA ALA A 286 16.29 26.31 -19.40
C ALA A 286 15.41 25.06 -19.65
N ASP A 287 15.13 24.27 -18.61
CA ASP A 287 14.30 23.06 -18.70
C ASP A 287 12.83 23.36 -19.06
N PHE A 288 12.38 24.58 -18.79
CA PHE A 288 11.00 25.03 -18.94
C PHE A 288 10.80 25.95 -20.16
N GLY A 289 11.85 26.19 -20.94
CA GLY A 289 11.84 27.09 -22.10
C GLY A 289 12.21 28.55 -21.78
N GLY A 290 12.83 28.79 -20.63
CA GLY A 290 13.03 30.12 -20.05
C GLY A 290 11.90 30.48 -19.08
N LEU A 291 12.21 31.35 -18.12
CA LEU A 291 11.25 31.95 -17.19
C LEU A 291 11.30 33.48 -17.38
N PRO A 292 10.17 34.19 -17.37
CA PRO A 292 10.14 35.64 -17.48
C PRO A 292 10.81 36.33 -16.27
N ASP A 293 11.66 37.32 -16.54
CA ASP A 293 12.30 38.11 -15.48
C ASP A 293 11.26 38.93 -14.70
N GLY A 294 11.32 38.84 -13.37
CA GLY A 294 10.48 39.62 -12.45
C GLY A 294 9.06 39.09 -12.22
N GLU A 295 8.58 38.10 -12.97
CA GLU A 295 7.23 37.53 -12.79
C GLU A 295 7.23 36.14 -12.15
N ARG A 296 6.33 35.95 -11.18
CA ARG A 296 6.04 34.66 -10.52
C ARG A 296 5.50 33.66 -11.55
N THR A 297 6.29 32.66 -11.90
CA THR A 297 5.87 31.59 -12.83
C THR A 297 5.39 30.36 -12.05
N ILE A 298 4.24 29.80 -12.43
CA ILE A 298 3.76 28.53 -11.88
C ILE A 298 4.24 27.35 -12.73
N ILE A 299 4.94 26.40 -12.11
CA ILE A 299 5.35 25.13 -12.70
C ILE A 299 4.52 24.01 -12.07
N GLN A 300 3.80 23.26 -12.91
CA GLN A 300 2.91 22.17 -12.49
C GLN A 300 3.36 20.85 -13.12
N PHE A 301 3.90 19.95 -12.30
CA PHE A 301 4.06 18.54 -12.67
C PHE A 301 2.72 17.82 -12.49
N THR A 302 2.21 17.24 -13.59
CA THR A 302 0.85 16.71 -13.71
C THR A 302 0.84 15.31 -14.36
N HIS A 303 -0.33 14.67 -14.35
CA HIS A 303 -0.61 13.38 -14.97
C HIS A 303 -2.13 13.29 -15.26
N PRO A 304 -2.60 12.72 -16.39
CA PRO A 304 -4.02 12.82 -16.76
C PRO A 304 -5.00 12.09 -15.82
N ILE A 305 -4.61 10.92 -15.30
CA ILE A 305 -5.45 10.13 -14.37
C ILE A 305 -5.32 10.60 -12.90
N CYS A 306 -4.63 11.72 -12.65
CA CYS A 306 -4.50 12.31 -11.32
C CYS A 306 -5.67 13.27 -11.07
N SER A 307 -6.61 12.86 -10.23
CA SER A 307 -7.80 13.67 -9.92
C SER A 307 -7.44 15.01 -9.26
N ASP A 308 -6.52 15.02 -8.30
CA ASP A 308 -6.03 16.24 -7.64
C ASP A 308 -5.39 17.21 -8.66
N CYS A 309 -4.69 16.69 -9.66
CA CYS A 309 -4.10 17.49 -10.73
C CYS A 309 -5.17 18.21 -11.56
N ARG A 310 -6.30 17.56 -11.84
CA ARG A 310 -7.46 18.15 -12.54
C ARG A 310 -8.27 19.11 -11.68
N GLU A 311 -8.23 18.98 -10.36
CA GLU A 311 -8.81 19.97 -9.43
C GLU A 311 -7.97 21.24 -9.43
N TRP A 312 -6.64 21.11 -9.34
CA TRP A 312 -5.71 22.22 -9.49
C TRP A 312 -5.76 22.86 -10.89
N ASP A 313 -5.90 22.08 -11.96
CA ASP A 313 -6.04 22.62 -13.31
C ASP A 313 -7.26 23.55 -13.42
N ARG A 314 -8.45 23.07 -12.98
CA ARG A 314 -9.69 23.86 -12.96
C ARG A 314 -9.57 25.11 -12.08
N ARG A 315 -8.90 24.99 -10.94
CA ARG A 315 -8.69 26.12 -10.02
C ARG A 315 -7.80 27.19 -10.65
N LEU A 316 -6.65 26.81 -11.19
CA LEU A 316 -5.70 27.75 -11.80
C LEU A 316 -6.26 28.35 -13.11
N GLU A 317 -7.10 27.63 -13.84
CA GLU A 317 -7.91 28.17 -14.95
C GLU A 317 -8.93 29.22 -14.48
N ALA A 318 -9.69 28.94 -13.42
CA ALA A 318 -10.66 29.89 -12.86
C ALA A 318 -10.00 31.16 -12.28
N GLU A 319 -8.81 31.02 -11.68
CA GLU A 319 -7.98 32.12 -11.18
C GLU A 319 -7.17 32.82 -12.31
N GLN A 320 -7.27 32.36 -13.57
CA GLN A 320 -6.54 32.87 -14.75
C GLN A 320 -5.00 32.86 -14.60
N VAL A 321 -4.48 31.93 -13.80
CA VAL A 321 -3.04 31.83 -13.51
C VAL A 321 -2.33 31.07 -14.62
N ALA A 322 -1.48 31.78 -15.36
CA ALA A 322 -0.58 31.19 -16.34
C ALA A 322 0.37 30.17 -15.68
N ARG A 323 0.55 29.01 -16.32
CA ARG A 323 1.34 27.90 -15.77
C ARG A 323 2.01 27.05 -16.84
N VAL A 324 3.26 26.66 -16.58
CA VAL A 324 3.98 25.65 -17.35
C VAL A 324 3.56 24.27 -16.85
N ARG A 325 2.90 23.48 -17.71
CA ARG A 325 2.41 22.13 -17.38
C ARG A 325 3.37 21.07 -17.92
N ILE A 326 3.78 20.14 -17.06
CA ILE A 326 4.68 19.04 -17.38
C ILE A 326 3.96 17.73 -17.10
N ASP A 327 3.54 17.00 -18.14
CA ASP A 327 3.07 15.63 -17.98
C ASP A 327 4.28 14.72 -17.69
N VAL A 328 4.30 14.11 -16.50
CA VAL A 328 5.41 13.25 -16.06
C VAL A 328 5.53 11.96 -16.89
N ARG A 329 4.51 11.58 -17.67
CA ARG A 329 4.59 10.47 -18.64
C ARG A 329 5.42 10.85 -19.87
N GLU A 330 5.35 12.11 -20.28
CA GLU A 330 6.01 12.63 -21.48
C GLU A 330 7.44 13.09 -21.17
N ARG A 331 7.65 13.67 -19.98
CA ARG A 331 8.98 14.12 -19.50
C ARG A 331 9.40 13.45 -18.17
N PRO A 332 9.50 12.10 -18.10
CA PRO A 332 9.84 11.40 -16.86
C PRO A 332 11.25 11.72 -16.35
N ALA A 333 12.21 11.94 -17.26
CA ALA A 333 13.58 12.33 -16.88
C ALA A 333 13.62 13.69 -16.16
N LEU A 334 12.67 14.58 -16.47
CA LEU A 334 12.55 15.89 -15.84
C LEU A 334 11.95 15.78 -14.42
N ALA A 335 10.94 14.91 -14.26
CA ALA A 335 10.40 14.56 -12.95
C ALA A 335 11.47 13.90 -12.06
N ASP A 336 12.27 12.97 -12.62
CA ASP A 336 13.41 12.34 -11.93
C ASP A 336 14.48 13.38 -11.53
N ARG A 337 14.84 14.33 -12.41
CA ARG A 337 15.82 15.42 -12.13
C ARG A 337 15.42 16.29 -10.94
N TYR A 338 14.14 16.59 -10.79
CA TYR A 338 13.58 17.42 -9.70
C TYR A 338 12.95 16.61 -8.55
N GLY A 339 13.22 15.31 -8.45
CA GLY A 339 12.77 14.49 -7.31
C GLY A 339 11.25 14.38 -7.17
N VAL A 340 10.50 14.58 -8.25
CA VAL A 340 9.03 14.60 -8.28
C VAL A 340 8.48 13.17 -8.19
N ALA A 341 8.35 12.69 -6.96
CA ALA A 341 7.80 11.36 -6.63
C ALA A 341 6.27 11.33 -6.42
N VAL A 342 5.61 12.50 -6.46
CA VAL A 342 4.17 12.67 -6.22
C VAL A 342 3.65 13.76 -7.18
N VAL A 343 2.49 13.52 -7.78
CA VAL A 343 1.75 14.54 -8.53
C VAL A 343 0.38 14.77 -7.88
N PRO A 344 -0.16 16.00 -7.89
CA PRO A 344 0.46 17.21 -8.44
C PRO A 344 1.62 17.69 -7.56
N THR A 345 2.70 18.17 -8.19
CA THR A 345 3.71 19.01 -7.54
C THR A 345 3.63 20.37 -8.20
N ILE A 346 3.32 21.41 -7.44
CA ILE A 346 3.07 22.76 -7.97
C ILE A 346 3.97 23.76 -7.26
N LEU A 347 4.82 24.42 -8.04
CA LEU A 347 5.85 25.34 -7.59
C LEU A 347 5.53 26.73 -8.15
N ALA A 348 5.68 27.77 -7.33
CA ALA A 348 5.87 29.13 -7.81
C ALA A 348 7.36 29.43 -7.80
N VAL A 349 7.90 29.90 -8.93
CA VAL A 349 9.32 30.22 -9.10
C VAL A 349 9.52 31.66 -9.58
N ASP A 350 10.67 32.24 -9.26
CA ASP A 350 11.14 33.48 -9.87
C ASP A 350 11.80 33.23 -11.24
N GLY A 351 12.19 34.29 -11.95
CA GLY A 351 12.90 34.20 -13.24
C GLY A 351 14.27 33.50 -13.15
N GLU A 352 14.88 33.50 -11.96
CA GLU A 352 16.13 32.79 -11.66
C GLU A 352 15.92 31.28 -11.44
N GLY A 353 14.68 30.83 -11.29
CA GLY A 353 14.28 29.46 -11.00
C GLY A 353 14.22 29.11 -9.51
N THR A 354 14.40 30.05 -8.59
CA THR A 354 14.27 29.80 -7.14
C THR A 354 12.82 29.54 -6.77
N VAL A 355 12.55 28.53 -5.95
CA VAL A 355 11.19 28.18 -5.50
C VAL A 355 10.74 29.13 -4.39
N ILE A 356 9.86 30.06 -4.74
CA ILE A 356 9.26 31.03 -3.83
C ILE A 356 8.20 30.36 -2.93
N GLU A 357 7.36 29.52 -3.52
CA GLU A 357 6.18 28.94 -2.87
C GLU A 357 5.91 27.51 -3.41
N ARG A 358 5.41 26.62 -2.56
CA ARG A 358 4.97 25.27 -2.96
C ARG A 358 3.47 25.11 -2.68
N LEU A 359 2.68 25.15 -3.74
CA LEU A 359 1.21 25.13 -3.69
C LEU A 359 0.66 23.72 -3.47
N ALA A 360 1.37 22.68 -3.92
CA ALA A 360 1.05 21.26 -3.72
C ALA A 360 2.32 20.45 -3.42
#